data_AF-A0A7C2JG49-F1
#
_entry.id   AF-A0A7C2JG49-F1
#
_cell.length_a   1.000
_cell.length_b   1.000
_cell.length_c   1.000
_cell.angle_alpha   90.00
_cell.angle_beta   90.00
_cell.angle_gamma   90.00
#
_symmetry.space_group_name_H-M   'P 1'
#
loop_
_entity.id
_entity.type
_entity.pdbx_description
1 polymer ?
#
loop_
_entity_poly.entity_id
_entity_poly.type
_entity_poly.pdbx_seq_one_letter_code
_entity_poly.pdbx_strand_id
1 'polypeptide(L)'
;MARGTKWDRFVNSYDAGVLNGTEHRVQLGTFDPGETITRIRFTYFTSSYEADNPILNDDVVIALGIDVSEDPSNPTLAMPATSEDADWMWWEGDTQGIVVYAEPTAGGILTEARGPMYRAPRDVKAQRTNTGTGPWSLWLKTQSTNGPGQGKHYLGYAVSVLILEAP
;
A
#
# COMPACT_ATOMS: atom_id res chain seq x y z
N MET A 1 20.67 25.74 -14.17
CA MET A 1 21.49 24.76 -13.41
C MET A 1 20.74 23.42 -13.40
N ALA A 2 21.44 22.29 -13.38
CA ALA A 2 20.78 20.99 -13.18
C ALA A 2 20.35 20.88 -11.70
N ARG A 3 19.09 20.51 -11.46
CA ARG A 3 18.56 20.27 -10.11
C ARG A 3 19.12 18.94 -9.58
N GLY A 4 19.40 18.87 -8.28
CA GLY A 4 19.84 17.64 -7.62
C GLY A 4 18.71 16.61 -7.52
N THR A 5 19.08 15.36 -7.26
CA THR A 5 18.12 14.26 -7.08
C THR A 5 18.47 13.42 -5.86
N LYS A 6 17.47 13.04 -5.08
CA LYS A 6 17.61 12.18 -3.90
C LYS A 6 16.71 10.94 -3.98
N TRP A 7 17.13 9.86 -3.31
CA TRP A 7 16.35 8.64 -3.18
C TRP A 7 15.97 8.40 -1.72
N ASP A 8 14.68 8.49 -1.42
CA ASP A 8 14.13 8.17 -0.12
C ASP A 8 13.63 6.73 -0.10
N ARG A 9 13.78 6.04 1.03
CA ARG A 9 13.51 4.61 1.16
C ARG A 9 12.72 4.31 2.42
N PHE A 10 11.70 3.48 2.27
CA PHE A 10 10.76 3.12 3.31
C PHE A 10 10.58 1.61 3.31
N VAL A 11 10.72 0.98 4.47
CA VAL A 11 10.55 -0.47 4.61
C VAL A 11 9.77 -0.76 5.87
N ASN A 12 8.79 -1.66 5.75
CA ASN A 12 8.13 -2.23 6.88
C ASN A 12 7.77 -3.68 6.57
N SER A 13 8.14 -4.60 7.46
CA SER A 13 7.75 -6.01 7.35
C SER A 13 6.34 -6.27 7.85
N TYR A 14 5.80 -5.35 8.67
CA TYR A 14 4.49 -5.51 9.30
C TYR A 14 3.89 -4.16 9.67
N ASP A 15 2.85 -3.74 8.97
CA ASP A 15 2.05 -2.59 9.35
C ASP A 15 0.84 -2.99 10.19
N ALA A 16 0.73 -2.40 11.37
CA ALA A 16 -0.38 -2.60 12.31
C ALA A 16 -1.49 -1.54 12.15
N GLY A 17 -1.32 -0.58 11.22
CA GLY A 17 -2.20 0.57 10.97
C GLY A 17 -3.54 0.24 10.32
N VAL A 18 -4.17 -0.86 10.74
CA VAL A 18 -5.46 -1.34 10.25
C VAL A 18 -6.56 -0.40 10.74
N LEU A 19 -7.22 0.31 9.81
CA LEU A 19 -8.30 1.24 10.19
C LEU A 19 -9.60 0.51 10.52
N ASN A 20 -9.98 -0.51 9.74
CA ASN A 20 -11.28 -1.21 9.88
C ASN A 20 -11.22 -2.71 9.52
N GLY A 21 -10.06 -3.37 9.65
CA GLY A 21 -9.86 -4.79 9.32
C GLY A 21 -9.54 -5.06 7.85
N THR A 22 -9.83 -4.10 6.97
CA THR A 22 -9.78 -4.27 5.50
C THR A 22 -8.93 -3.23 4.78
N GLU A 23 -8.41 -2.24 5.50
CA GLU A 23 -7.69 -1.10 4.92
C GLU A 23 -6.41 -0.78 5.69
N HIS A 24 -5.35 -0.46 4.93
CA HIS A 24 -4.14 0.19 5.44
C HIS A 24 -3.94 1.52 4.73
N ARG A 25 -3.48 2.52 5.49
CA ARG A 25 -3.00 3.80 4.97
C ARG A 25 -1.69 4.09 5.67
N VAL A 26 -0.60 4.14 4.90
CA VAL A 26 0.73 4.35 5.44
C VAL A 26 1.35 5.57 4.78
N GLN A 27 1.70 6.56 5.60
CA GLN A 27 2.52 7.67 5.15
C GLN A 27 3.94 7.15 4.94
N LEU A 28 4.43 7.24 3.71
CA LEU A 28 5.80 6.87 3.39
C LEU A 28 6.74 8.01 3.79
N GLY A 29 6.42 9.24 3.40
CA GLY A 29 7.21 10.41 3.77
C GLY A 29 6.58 11.71 3.27
N THR A 30 7.31 12.81 3.43
CA THR A 30 6.91 14.14 2.95
C THR A 30 7.90 14.68 1.93
N PHE A 31 7.43 15.56 1.05
CA PHE A 31 8.27 16.30 0.11
C PHE A 31 7.88 17.78 0.08
N ASP A 32 8.88 18.62 0.05
CA ASP A 32 8.75 20.07 0.27
C ASP A 32 8.23 20.81 -0.97
N PRO A 33 7.71 22.04 -0.82
CA PRO A 33 7.31 22.88 -1.95
C PRO A 33 8.40 22.96 -3.03
N GLY A 34 8.00 22.73 -4.28
CA GLY A 34 8.90 22.73 -5.44
C GLY A 34 9.64 21.41 -5.70
N GLU A 35 9.64 20.46 -4.76
CA GLU A 35 10.16 19.11 -5.01
C GLU A 35 9.22 18.33 -5.94
N THR A 36 9.80 17.44 -6.76
CA THR A 36 9.03 16.61 -7.70
C THR A 36 9.35 15.14 -7.47
N ILE A 37 8.34 14.32 -7.13
CA ILE A 37 8.46 12.86 -7.25
C ILE A 37 8.50 12.53 -8.73
N THR A 38 9.50 11.75 -9.15
CA THR A 38 9.69 11.39 -10.57
C THR A 38 9.62 9.90 -10.86
N ARG A 39 9.84 9.08 -9.83
CA ARG A 39 9.83 7.63 -9.95
C ARG A 39 9.59 6.98 -8.60
N ILE A 40 8.81 5.90 -8.59
CA ILE A 40 8.57 5.09 -7.39
C ILE A 40 8.83 3.65 -7.72
N ARG A 41 9.68 3.00 -6.94
CA ARG A 41 9.95 1.56 -7.04
C ARG A 41 9.48 0.88 -5.79
N PHE A 42 8.69 -0.17 -5.92
CA PHE A 42 8.19 -0.85 -4.73
C PHE A 42 7.89 -2.33 -4.91
N THR A 43 7.91 -3.02 -3.79
CA THR A 43 7.36 -4.36 -3.60
C THR A 43 6.49 -4.31 -2.37
N TYR A 44 5.36 -5.02 -2.39
CA TYR A 44 4.53 -5.17 -1.22
C TYR A 44 4.06 -6.62 -1.10
N PHE A 45 3.52 -6.91 0.07
CA PHE A 45 2.92 -8.17 0.45
C PHE A 45 1.66 -7.83 1.25
N THR A 46 0.56 -8.50 0.94
CA THR A 46 -0.63 -8.49 1.78
C THR A 46 -1.03 -9.90 2.15
N SER A 47 -1.66 -10.05 3.30
CA SER A 47 -2.21 -11.34 3.70
C SER A 47 -3.43 -11.20 4.57
N SER A 48 -4.28 -12.21 4.53
CA SER A 48 -5.41 -12.36 5.44
C SER A 48 -5.46 -13.78 6.00
N TYR A 49 -5.78 -13.94 7.28
CA TYR A 49 -5.95 -15.26 7.92
C TYR A 49 -7.41 -15.51 8.29
N GLU A 50 -7.78 -16.77 8.45
CA GLU A 50 -9.12 -17.18 8.91
C GLU A 50 -9.22 -16.97 10.44
N ALA A 51 -10.12 -16.10 10.90
CA ALA A 51 -10.39 -15.91 12.34
C ALA A 51 -11.68 -16.64 12.71
N ASP A 52 -11.60 -17.63 13.61
CA ASP A 52 -12.62 -18.37 14.39
C ASP A 52 -13.98 -18.75 13.74
N ASN A 53 -14.23 -18.42 12.47
CA ASN A 53 -15.49 -18.62 11.78
C ASN A 53 -15.17 -19.03 10.33
N PRO A 54 -15.72 -20.16 9.83
CA PRO A 54 -15.18 -20.82 8.65
C PRO A 54 -15.59 -20.12 7.36
N ILE A 55 -14.88 -19.06 7.02
CA ILE A 55 -14.96 -18.41 5.70
C ILE A 55 -13.57 -18.53 5.11
N LEU A 56 -13.45 -19.35 4.06
CA LEU A 56 -12.27 -19.39 3.23
C LEU A 56 -12.01 -17.99 2.69
N ASN A 57 -10.82 -17.44 2.96
CA ASN A 57 -10.33 -16.21 2.34
C ASN A 57 -9.86 -16.51 0.91
N ASP A 58 -10.68 -17.19 0.10
CA ASP A 58 -10.37 -17.39 -1.32
C ASP A 58 -10.76 -16.16 -2.13
N ASP A 59 -10.03 -15.93 -3.22
CA ASP A 59 -10.32 -14.88 -4.19
C ASP A 59 -10.52 -13.47 -3.58
N VAL A 60 -9.86 -13.19 -2.45
CA VAL A 60 -9.89 -11.86 -1.83
C VAL A 60 -9.18 -10.89 -2.76
N VAL A 61 -9.93 -9.91 -3.27
CA VAL A 61 -9.38 -8.86 -4.11
C VAL A 61 -8.80 -7.77 -3.22
N ILE A 62 -7.57 -7.39 -3.51
CA ILE A 62 -6.85 -6.28 -2.89
C ILE A 62 -6.61 -5.23 -3.95
N ALA A 63 -7.00 -4.00 -3.67
CA ALA A 63 -6.59 -2.85 -4.45
C ALA A 63 -5.47 -2.12 -3.70
N LEU A 64 -4.38 -1.81 -4.39
CA LEU A 64 -3.25 -1.03 -3.90
C LEU A 64 -3.20 0.30 -4.65
N GLY A 65 -2.99 1.40 -3.93
CA GLY A 65 -2.81 2.72 -4.53
C GLY A 65 -1.65 3.49 -3.90
N ILE A 66 -0.99 4.29 -4.73
CA ILE A 66 -0.02 5.29 -4.31
C ILE A 66 -0.55 6.66 -4.71
N ASP A 67 -0.57 7.56 -3.73
CA ASP A 67 -1.18 8.87 -3.87
C ASP A 67 -0.41 9.92 -3.07
N VAL A 68 -0.63 11.18 -3.38
CA VAL A 68 -0.10 12.30 -2.61
C VAL A 68 -1.24 13.08 -1.96
N SER A 69 -1.00 13.65 -0.79
CA SER A 69 -1.97 14.51 -0.12
C SER A 69 -1.31 15.79 0.37
N GLU A 70 -2.02 16.90 0.19
CA GLU A 70 -1.59 18.21 0.68
C GLU A 70 -1.74 18.35 2.20
N ASP A 71 -2.62 17.55 2.82
CA ASP A 71 -2.82 17.53 4.27
C ASP A 71 -2.32 16.19 4.84
N PRO A 72 -1.14 16.16 5.48
CA PRO A 72 -0.60 14.96 6.12
C PRO A 72 -1.48 14.41 7.25
N SER A 73 -2.28 15.27 7.88
CA SER A 73 -3.00 14.97 9.11
C SER A 73 -4.43 14.49 8.87
N ASN A 74 -5.04 14.94 7.77
CA ASN A 74 -6.38 14.53 7.36
C ASN A 74 -6.43 14.33 5.85
N PRO A 75 -5.74 13.31 5.33
CA PRO A 75 -5.67 13.13 3.91
C PRO A 75 -7.03 12.59 3.45
N THR A 76 -7.75 13.34 2.61
CA THR A 76 -8.97 12.87 1.91
C THR A 76 -8.54 11.83 0.88
N LEU A 77 -8.15 10.66 1.38
CA LEU A 77 -7.56 9.61 0.58
C LEU A 77 -8.67 8.81 -0.06
N ALA A 78 -8.76 8.93 -1.39
CA ALA A 78 -9.47 7.98 -2.22
C ALA A 78 -9.03 6.55 -1.86
N MET A 79 -9.98 5.62 -1.91
CA MET A 79 -9.73 4.20 -1.70
C MET A 79 -9.66 3.49 -3.04
N PRO A 80 -8.62 2.67 -3.32
CA PRO A 80 -8.36 2.25 -4.69
C PRO A 80 -9.48 1.37 -5.27
N ALA A 81 -10.22 0.60 -4.46
CA ALA A 81 -11.31 -0.24 -4.97
C ALA A 81 -12.63 0.52 -5.18
N THR A 82 -12.84 1.67 -4.52
CA THR A 82 -14.10 2.45 -4.58
C THR A 82 -13.95 3.80 -5.25
N SER A 83 -12.76 4.13 -5.74
CA SER A 83 -12.41 5.44 -6.32
C SER A 83 -11.34 5.28 -7.39
N GLU A 84 -11.61 4.43 -8.37
CA GLU A 84 -10.70 4.13 -9.49
C GLU A 84 -10.34 5.36 -10.33
N ASP A 85 -11.25 6.34 -10.40
CA ASP A 85 -11.07 7.60 -11.15
C ASP A 85 -10.33 8.70 -10.37
N ALA A 86 -9.87 8.43 -9.15
CA ALA A 86 -9.10 9.43 -8.39
C ALA A 86 -7.72 9.70 -9.04
N ASP A 87 -7.12 10.85 -8.73
CA ASP A 87 -5.82 11.26 -9.30
C ASP A 87 -4.65 10.51 -8.65
N TRP A 88 -4.57 9.20 -8.90
CA TRP A 88 -3.52 8.33 -8.40
C TRP A 88 -2.18 8.58 -9.09
N MET A 89 -1.08 8.46 -8.35
CA MET A 89 0.24 8.31 -8.98
C MET A 89 0.39 6.92 -9.61
N TRP A 90 -0.22 5.91 -9.00
CA TRP A 90 -0.33 4.54 -9.47
C TRP A 90 -1.40 3.80 -8.68
N TRP A 91 -2.12 2.88 -9.32
CA TRP A 91 -2.93 1.91 -8.61
C TRP A 91 -2.97 0.59 -9.39
N GLU A 92 -3.21 -0.50 -8.66
CA GLU A 92 -3.44 -1.82 -9.23
C GLU A 92 -4.42 -2.63 -8.37
N GLY A 93 -5.12 -3.56 -9.00
CA GLY A 93 -5.84 -4.63 -8.33
C GLY A 93 -5.02 -5.92 -8.39
N ASP A 94 -5.15 -6.74 -7.35
CA ASP A 94 -4.67 -8.12 -7.34
C ASP A 94 -5.61 -9.00 -6.53
N THR A 95 -5.47 -10.31 -6.67
CA THR A 95 -6.21 -11.31 -5.90
C THR A 95 -5.25 -12.06 -5.00
N GLN A 96 -5.63 -12.33 -3.75
CA GLN A 96 -4.85 -13.19 -2.86
C GLN A 96 -5.05 -14.65 -3.25
N GLY A 97 -3.96 -15.41 -3.32
CA GLY A 97 -4.02 -16.86 -3.47
C GLY A 97 -4.02 -17.56 -2.11
N ILE A 98 -4.84 -18.59 -1.93
CA ILE A 98 -4.84 -19.41 -0.72
C ILE A 98 -3.49 -20.11 -0.54
N VAL A 99 -2.96 -20.02 0.68
CA VAL A 99 -1.84 -20.81 1.19
C VAL A 99 -2.28 -21.51 2.48
N VAL A 100 -2.30 -22.84 2.46
CA VAL A 100 -2.65 -23.64 3.65
C VAL A 100 -1.40 -23.91 4.48
N TYR A 101 -1.42 -23.49 5.75
CA TYR A 101 -0.40 -23.82 6.75
C TYR A 101 -0.97 -24.85 7.73
N ALA A 102 -0.22 -25.92 8.00
CA ALA A 102 -0.51 -26.79 9.13
C ALA A 102 0.22 -26.25 10.37
N GLU A 103 -0.49 -26.03 11.48
CA GLU A 103 0.15 -25.66 12.73
C GLU A 103 0.88 -26.89 13.31
N PRO A 104 2.18 -26.82 13.66
CA PRO A 104 2.92 -27.98 14.14
C PRO A 104 2.48 -28.50 15.52
N THR A 105 1.79 -27.68 16.31
CA THR A 105 1.69 -27.90 17.77
C THR A 105 0.29 -28.29 18.26
N ALA A 106 -0.77 -28.05 17.47
CA ALA A 106 -2.15 -28.28 17.91
C ALA A 106 -3.02 -29.07 16.90
N GLY A 107 -2.49 -29.50 15.76
CA GLY A 107 -3.23 -30.25 14.74
C GLY A 107 -4.33 -29.45 14.03
N GLY A 108 -4.37 -28.12 14.24
CA GLY A 108 -5.22 -27.21 13.47
C GLY A 108 -4.62 -26.89 12.11
N ILE A 109 -5.48 -26.72 11.11
CA ILE A 109 -5.12 -26.18 9.80
C ILE A 109 -5.40 -24.69 9.84
N LEU A 110 -4.39 -23.86 9.62
CA LEU A 110 -4.52 -22.42 9.42
C LEU A 110 -4.45 -22.13 7.92
N THR A 111 -5.50 -21.51 7.39
CA THR A 111 -5.47 -21.05 6.00
C THR A 111 -5.16 -19.55 5.97
N GLU A 112 -4.16 -19.16 5.17
CA GLU A 112 -3.78 -17.77 4.97
C GLU A 112 -3.78 -17.47 3.48
N ALA A 113 -4.51 -16.43 3.07
CA ALA A 113 -4.46 -15.93 1.71
C ALA A 113 -3.35 -14.88 1.60
N ARG A 114 -2.55 -14.96 0.53
CA ARG A 114 -1.39 -14.09 0.33
C ARG A 114 -1.42 -13.44 -1.05
N GLY A 115 -1.13 -12.15 -1.07
CA GLY A 115 -0.93 -11.35 -2.27
C GLY A 115 0.35 -10.51 -2.17
N PRO A 116 0.81 -9.90 -3.26
CA PRO A 116 0.32 -10.12 -4.61
C PRO A 116 0.71 -11.50 -5.17
N MET A 117 -0.14 -12.12 -5.99
CA MET A 117 0.22 -13.38 -6.68
C MET A 117 1.36 -13.12 -7.66
N TYR A 118 1.33 -11.95 -8.31
CA TYR A 118 2.44 -11.46 -9.12
C TYR A 118 3.43 -10.67 -8.25
N ARG A 119 4.55 -11.32 -7.89
CA ARG A 119 5.56 -10.77 -6.97
C ARG A 119 6.62 -9.88 -7.62
N ALA A 120 6.40 -9.42 -8.85
CA ALA A 120 7.38 -8.55 -9.47
C ALA A 120 7.46 -7.19 -8.75
N PRO A 121 8.66 -6.59 -8.67
CA PRO A 121 8.80 -5.19 -8.30
C PRO A 121 8.07 -4.29 -9.28
N ARG A 122 7.42 -3.26 -8.75
CA ARG A 122 6.77 -2.20 -9.53
C ARG A 122 7.77 -1.08 -9.74
N ASP A 123 7.73 -0.49 -10.93
CA ASP A 123 8.56 0.63 -11.34
C ASP A 123 7.68 1.70 -11.99
N VAL A 124 7.13 2.57 -11.16
CA VAL A 124 6.20 3.62 -11.54
C VAL A 124 6.97 4.85 -11.98
N LYS A 125 6.72 5.31 -13.21
CA LYS A 125 7.30 6.52 -13.79
C LYS A 125 6.22 7.60 -13.91
N ALA A 126 5.69 8.01 -12.77
CA ALA A 126 4.74 9.11 -12.65
C ALA A 126 5.42 10.31 -12.02
N GLN A 127 5.09 11.51 -12.51
CA GLN A 127 5.63 12.76 -12.00
C GLN A 127 4.59 13.53 -11.20
N ARG A 128 4.98 14.03 -10.03
CA ARG A 128 4.14 14.93 -9.24
C ARG A 128 4.98 15.95 -8.51
N THR A 129 4.72 17.23 -8.78
CA THR A 129 5.41 18.36 -8.15
C THR A 129 4.56 18.90 -7.02
N ASN A 130 5.16 19.16 -5.86
CA ASN A 130 4.50 19.91 -4.82
C ASN A 130 4.38 21.38 -5.24
N THR A 131 3.19 21.78 -5.66
CA THR A 131 2.86 23.16 -6.01
C THR A 131 2.21 23.94 -4.86
N GLY A 132 2.05 23.29 -3.70
CA GLY A 132 1.50 23.90 -2.49
C GLY A 132 2.51 24.81 -1.78
N THR A 133 2.06 25.40 -0.68
CA THR A 133 2.88 26.26 0.19
C THR A 133 3.53 25.50 1.34
N GLY A 134 3.11 24.26 1.58
CA GLY A 134 3.62 23.38 2.64
C GLY A 134 3.98 21.99 2.12
N PRO A 135 4.54 21.12 2.98
CA PRO A 135 4.95 19.78 2.58
C PRO A 135 3.74 18.91 2.20
N TRP A 136 3.86 18.18 1.10
CA TRP A 136 2.90 17.15 0.71
C TRP A 136 3.37 15.80 1.25
N SER A 137 2.44 14.88 1.48
CA SER A 137 2.71 13.54 1.96
C SER A 137 2.47 12.49 0.88
N LEU A 138 3.40 11.55 0.75
CA LEU A 138 3.23 10.35 -0.08
C LEU A 138 2.60 9.23 0.74
N TRP A 139 1.58 8.60 0.19
CA TRP A 139 0.80 7.55 0.84
C TRP A 139 0.82 6.26 0.04
N LEU A 140 1.01 5.14 0.74
CA LEU A 140 0.71 3.81 0.27
C LEU A 140 -0.60 3.36 0.91
N LYS A 141 -1.52 2.83 0.09
CA LYS A 141 -2.84 2.40 0.56
C LYS A 141 -3.13 1.00 0.05
N THR A 142 -3.79 0.20 0.88
CA THR A 142 -4.43 -1.03 0.43
C THR A 142 -5.85 -1.10 0.93
N GLN A 143 -6.72 -1.67 0.12
CA GLN A 143 -8.09 -2.00 0.49
C GLN A 143 -8.41 -3.42 0.03
N SER A 144 -8.86 -4.26 0.95
CA SER A 144 -9.34 -5.61 0.67
C SER A 144 -10.85 -5.63 0.50
N THR A 145 -11.37 -6.53 -0.33
CA THR A 145 -12.80 -6.90 -0.35
C THR A 145 -13.23 -7.75 0.85
N ASN A 146 -12.36 -7.98 1.83
CA ASN A 146 -12.71 -8.74 3.02
C ASN A 146 -13.93 -8.12 3.73
N GLY A 147 -14.85 -8.97 4.17
CA GLY A 147 -15.94 -8.58 5.04
C GLY A 147 -15.49 -8.44 6.50
N PRO A 148 -16.29 -7.78 7.36
CA PRO A 148 -15.99 -7.61 8.79
C PRO A 148 -15.93 -8.91 9.61
N GLY A 149 -16.26 -10.07 9.01
CA GLY A 149 -16.13 -11.40 9.61
C GLY A 149 -14.94 -12.23 9.12
N GLN A 150 -14.12 -11.69 8.21
CA GLN A 150 -12.88 -12.32 7.74
C GLN A 150 -11.68 -11.78 8.54
N GLY A 151 -10.64 -12.59 8.76
CA GLY A 151 -9.56 -12.23 9.68
C GLY A 151 -8.64 -11.12 9.18
N LYS A 152 -7.63 -10.77 9.99
CA LYS A 152 -6.92 -9.48 9.84
C LYS A 152 -6.18 -9.39 8.51
N HIS A 153 -6.35 -8.25 7.86
CA HIS A 153 -5.52 -7.82 6.75
C HIS A 153 -4.16 -7.33 7.25
N TYR A 154 -3.09 -7.79 6.61
CA TYR A 154 -1.71 -7.42 6.90
C TYR A 154 -1.07 -6.77 5.69
N LEU A 155 -0.14 -5.85 5.92
CA LEU A 155 0.66 -5.21 4.88
C LEU A 155 2.15 -5.21 5.26
N GLY A 156 2.99 -5.65 4.33
CA GLY A 156 4.43 -5.44 4.33
C GLY A 156 4.86 -4.77 3.02
N TYR A 157 5.86 -3.89 3.07
CA TYR A 157 6.32 -3.15 1.91
C TYR A 157 7.79 -2.76 1.96
N ALA A 158 8.37 -2.57 0.78
CA ALA A 158 9.62 -1.85 0.57
C ALA A 158 9.41 -0.88 -0.60
N VAL A 159 9.59 0.41 -0.36
CA VAL A 159 9.37 1.50 -1.33
C VAL A 159 10.62 2.36 -1.43
N SER A 160 10.97 2.77 -2.64
CA SER A 160 12.00 3.76 -2.94
C SER A 160 11.44 4.84 -3.86
N VAL A 161 11.67 6.09 -3.52
CA VAL A 161 11.11 7.26 -4.22
C VAL A 161 12.24 8.14 -4.72
N LEU A 162 12.26 8.43 -6.02
CA LEU A 162 13.19 9.40 -6.61
C LEU A 162 12.56 10.78 -6.59
N ILE A 163 13.21 11.71 -5.91
CA ILE A 163 12.79 13.10 -5.78
C ILE A 163 13.79 13.99 -6.49
N LEU A 164 13.28 14.90 -7.32
CA LEU A 164 14.02 16.04 -7.87
C LEU A 164 13.90 17.19 -6.86
N GLU A 165 15.04 17.63 -6.32
CA GLU A 165 15.12 18.69 -5.30
C GLU A 165 14.62 20.02 -5.85
N ALA A 166 14.02 20.89 -5.02
CA ALA A 166 13.46 22.17 -5.44
C ALA A 166 14.47 23.06 -6.23
N PRO A 167 13.98 23.98 -7.09
CA PRO A 167 14.83 24.89 -7.89
C PRO A 167 15.78 25.78 -7.07
#